data_AF-A0A357Y910-F1
#
_entry.id   AF-A0A357Y910-F1
#
_cell.length_a   1.000
_cell.length_b   1.000
_cell.length_c   1.000
_cell.angle_alpha   90.00
_cell.angle_beta   90.00
_cell.angle_gamma   90.00
#
_symmetry.space_group_name_H-M   'P 1'
#
loop_
_entity.id
_entity.type
_entity.pdbx_description
1 polymer ?
#
loop_
_entity_poly.entity_id
_entity_poly.type
_entity_poly.pdbx_seq_one_letter_code
_entity_poly.pdbx_strand_id
1 'polypeptide(L)'
;IEYGMMQAIAEGFAVLKKSKYHLDLRRVAEVYNHGSVIESRLTRWLKEAFRVYGEDLKKVSGKVGHTGEGEWTVKTAKELGVPAKIIEGALKFRIESAKKPSYAGKILSALRSRFGGHRI
;
A
#
# COMPACT_ATOMS: atom_id res chain seq x y z
N ILE A 1 11.53 5.14 -0.91
CA ILE A 1 11.44 4.51 0.44
C ILE A 1 9.98 4.18 0.78
N GLU A 2 9.10 5.16 0.62
CA GLU A 2 7.64 5.06 0.70
C GLU A 2 7.05 3.89 -0.10
N TYR A 3 7.69 3.52 -1.22
CA TYR A 3 7.33 2.34 -2.03
C TYR A 3 7.16 1.04 -1.22
N GLY A 4 8.11 0.77 -0.31
CA GLY A 4 8.10 -0.39 0.57
C GLY A 4 7.19 -0.19 1.79
N MET A 5 7.14 1.03 2.34
CA MET A 5 6.25 1.34 3.46
C MET A 5 4.77 1.16 3.09
N MET A 6 4.36 1.65 1.91
CA MET A 6 3.01 1.44 1.39
C MET A 6 2.69 -0.05 1.23
N GLN A 7 3.65 -0.85 0.77
CA GLN A 7 3.49 -2.29 0.62
C GLN A 7 3.25 -2.97 1.98
N ALA A 8 4.10 -2.67 2.97
CA ALA A 8 3.96 -3.23 4.31
C ALA A 8 2.61 -2.86 4.97
N ILE A 9 2.17 -1.61 4.81
CA ILE A 9 0.85 -1.17 5.29
C ILE A 9 -0.26 -1.94 4.58
N ALA A 10 -0.20 -2.07 3.25
CA ALA A 10 -1.22 -2.76 2.47
C ALA A 10 -1.34 -4.25 2.82
N GLU A 11 -0.21 -4.93 2.98
CA GLU A 11 -0.16 -6.33 3.39
C GLU A 11 -0.69 -6.51 4.81
N GLY A 12 -0.29 -5.67 5.76
CA GLY A 12 -0.76 -5.70 7.13
C GLY A 12 -2.29 -5.56 7.23
N PHE A 13 -2.87 -4.58 6.53
CA PHE A 13 -4.33 -4.42 6.49
C PHE A 13 -5.05 -5.55 5.73
N ALA A 14 -4.42 -6.18 4.75
CA ALA A 14 -4.97 -7.37 4.11
C ALA A 14 -5.01 -8.56 5.06
N VAL A 15 -3.99 -8.74 5.92
CA VAL A 15 -4.00 -9.74 7.00
C VAL A 15 -5.11 -9.44 8.00
N LEU A 16 -5.23 -8.21 8.47
CA LEU A 16 -6.28 -7.79 9.40
C LEU A 16 -7.68 -8.07 8.83
N LYS A 17 -7.89 -7.76 7.55
CA LYS A 17 -9.16 -8.03 6.86
C LYS A 17 -9.49 -9.52 6.77
N LYS A 18 -8.48 -10.38 6.55
CA LYS A 18 -8.65 -11.83 6.49
C LYS A 18 -8.73 -12.49 7.86
N SER A 19 -8.44 -11.76 8.93
CA SER A 19 -8.52 -12.29 10.28
C SER A 19 -9.95 -12.67 10.66
N LYS A 20 -10.08 -13.57 11.63
CA LYS A 20 -11.39 -13.98 12.19
C LYS A 20 -12.09 -12.90 13.03
N TYR A 21 -11.46 -11.74 13.23
CA TYR A 21 -11.88 -10.77 14.25
C TYR A 21 -12.83 -9.66 13.77
N HIS A 22 -13.37 -9.74 12.55
CA HIS A 22 -14.38 -8.80 12.00
C HIS A 22 -14.11 -7.32 12.37
N LEU A 23 -12.88 -6.88 12.14
CA LEU A 23 -12.40 -5.57 12.58
C LEU A 23 -12.96 -4.43 11.72
N ASP A 24 -13.30 -3.30 12.34
CA ASP A 24 -13.51 -2.00 11.65
C ASP A 24 -12.13 -1.46 11.24
N LEU A 25 -11.77 -1.67 9.97
CA LEU A 25 -10.45 -1.33 9.45
C LEU A 25 -10.24 0.19 9.40
N ARG A 26 -11.31 0.99 9.32
CA ARG A 26 -11.20 2.45 9.42
C ARG A 26 -10.76 2.87 10.83
N ARG A 27 -11.32 2.25 11.87
CA ARG A 27 -10.96 2.51 13.27
C ARG A 27 -9.56 1.99 13.58
N VAL A 28 -9.16 0.85 13.02
CA VAL A 28 -7.77 0.38 13.12
C VAL A 28 -6.81 1.39 12.49
N ALA A 29 -7.12 1.91 11.30
CA ALA A 29 -6.31 2.95 10.66
C ALA A 29 -6.26 4.25 11.46
N GLU A 30 -7.31 4.58 12.21
CA GLU A 30 -7.33 5.72 13.13
C GLU A 30 -6.41 5.49 14.35
N VAL A 31 -6.49 4.33 14.99
CA VAL A 31 -5.61 3.96 16.12
C VAL A 31 -4.15 3.95 15.69
N TYR A 32 -3.84 3.37 14.52
CA TYR A 32 -2.48 3.40 13.97
C TYR A 32 -2.02 4.80 13.54
N ASN A 33 -2.92 5.77 13.46
CA ASN A 33 -2.61 7.17 13.18
C ASN A 33 -2.79 8.06 14.43
N HIS A 34 -2.65 7.51 15.63
CA HIS A 34 -2.71 8.29 16.86
C HIS A 34 -1.76 7.72 17.93
N GLY A 35 -0.56 8.30 18.02
CA GLY A 35 0.47 7.94 18.99
C GLY A 35 1.15 6.59 18.74
N SER A 36 0.96 5.99 17.56
CA SER A 36 1.53 4.67 17.23
C SER A 36 2.90 4.80 16.58
N VAL A 37 3.72 3.74 16.66
CA VAL A 37 5.05 3.68 16.02
C VAL A 37 4.98 3.87 14.50
N ILE A 38 3.86 3.47 13.87
CA ILE A 38 3.67 3.57 12.42
C ILE A 38 2.81 4.79 12.01
N GLU A 39 2.56 5.71 12.94
CA GLU A 39 1.88 6.95 12.64
C GLU A 39 2.63 7.71 11.55
N SER A 40 1.93 8.02 10.45
CA SER A 40 2.55 8.60 9.27
C SER A 40 1.50 9.24 8.37
N ARG A 41 1.97 10.05 7.41
CA ARG A 41 1.08 10.56 6.35
C ARG A 41 0.40 9.43 5.56
N LEU A 42 1.05 8.27 5.42
CA LEU A 42 0.50 7.10 4.73
C LEU A 42 -0.69 6.50 5.50
N THR A 43 -0.56 6.29 6.82
CA THR A 43 -1.67 5.75 7.63
C THR A 43 -2.83 6.74 7.69
N ARG A 44 -2.55 8.06 7.76
CA ARG A 44 -3.59 9.10 7.61
C ARG A 44 -4.32 9.01 6.28
N TRP A 45 -3.61 8.85 5.17
CA TRP A 45 -4.24 8.72 3.85
C TRP A 45 -5.04 7.43 3.70
N LEU A 46 -4.61 6.33 4.32
CA LEU A 46 -5.39 5.09 4.34
C LEU A 46 -6.72 5.30 5.09
N LYS A 47 -6.69 5.94 6.26
CA LYS A 47 -7.89 6.31 7.01
C LYS A 47 -8.84 7.15 6.16
N GLU A 48 -8.31 8.17 5.47
CA GLU A 48 -9.07 9.02 4.56
C GLU A 48 -9.66 8.23 3.39
N ALA A 49 -8.92 7.28 2.83
CA ALA A 49 -9.39 6.40 1.76
C ALA A 49 -10.53 5.50 2.22
N PHE A 50 -10.45 4.90 3.41
CA PHE A 50 -11.56 4.13 3.97
C PHE A 50 -12.80 4.98 4.23
N ARG A 51 -12.62 6.24 4.65
CA ARG A 51 -13.74 7.19 4.80
C ARG A 51 -14.44 7.47 3.47
N VAL A 52 -13.69 7.60 2.37
CA VAL A 52 -14.25 7.97 1.05
C VAL A 52 -14.80 6.77 0.29
N TYR A 53 -14.10 5.63 0.31
CA TYR A 53 -14.40 4.47 -0.55
C TYR A 53 -14.95 3.26 0.19
N GLY A 54 -15.07 3.34 1.52
CA GLY A 54 -15.42 2.22 2.40
C GLY A 54 -14.27 1.22 2.58
N GLU A 55 -14.37 0.37 3.61
CA GLU A 55 -13.30 -0.57 3.99
C GLU A 55 -13.06 -1.69 2.99
N ASP A 56 -14.04 -2.00 2.15
CA ASP A 56 -13.90 -2.97 1.07
C ASP A 56 -13.21 -2.41 -0.17
N LEU A 57 -13.09 -1.08 -0.26
CA LEU A 57 -12.51 -0.37 -1.41
C LEU A 57 -13.10 -0.91 -2.73
N LYS A 58 -14.43 -1.14 -2.78
CA LYS A 58 -15.09 -1.82 -3.92
C LYS A 58 -14.86 -1.10 -5.25
N LYS A 59 -14.81 0.25 -5.20
CA LYS A 59 -14.61 1.13 -6.34
C LYS A 59 -13.13 1.39 -6.70
N VAL A 60 -12.19 0.78 -5.98
CA VAL A 60 -10.75 0.97 -6.21
C VAL A 60 -10.18 -0.26 -6.91
N SER A 61 -9.40 -0.04 -7.97
CA SER A 61 -8.71 -1.12 -8.69
C SER A 61 -7.68 -1.83 -7.80
N GLY A 62 -7.73 -3.18 -7.81
CA GLY A 62 -6.69 -4.01 -7.19
C GLY A 62 -5.42 -4.17 -8.03
N LYS A 63 -5.40 -3.62 -9.24
CA LYS A 63 -4.20 -3.54 -10.11
C LYS A 63 -3.46 -2.26 -9.77
N VAL A 64 -2.19 -2.39 -9.40
CA VAL A 64 -1.38 -1.25 -8.96
C VAL A 64 -0.46 -0.81 -10.08
N GLY A 65 -0.65 0.41 -10.56
CA GLY A 65 0.28 1.02 -11.52
C GLY A 65 1.66 1.28 -10.89
N HIS A 66 2.71 1.15 -11.69
CA HIS A 66 4.05 1.63 -11.37
C HIS A 66 4.50 2.63 -12.43
N THR A 67 5.06 3.75 -11.98
CA THR A 67 5.47 4.90 -12.82
C THR A 67 6.95 4.86 -13.22
N GLY A 68 7.65 3.77 -12.88
CA GLY A 68 9.06 3.53 -13.18
C GLY A 68 9.99 3.82 -11.98
N GLU A 69 9.52 4.52 -10.95
CA GLU A 69 10.41 4.97 -9.87
C GLU A 69 10.94 3.84 -8.99
N GLY A 70 10.08 2.86 -8.73
CA GLY A 70 10.50 1.65 -8.04
C GLY A 70 11.51 0.83 -8.84
N GLU A 71 11.41 0.84 -10.17
CA GLU A 71 12.29 0.07 -11.05
C GLU A 71 13.69 0.69 -11.13
N TRP A 72 13.80 2.00 -11.38
CA TRP A 72 15.11 2.65 -11.40
C TRP A 72 15.77 2.61 -10.02
N THR A 73 15.00 2.75 -8.93
CA THR A 73 15.54 2.62 -7.56
C THR A 73 16.18 1.24 -7.34
N VAL A 74 15.51 0.17 -7.75
CA VAL A 74 16.02 -1.20 -7.63
C VAL A 74 17.25 -1.40 -8.51
N LYS A 75 17.25 -0.87 -9.73
CA LYS A 75 18.39 -0.95 -10.64
C LYS A 75 19.62 -0.24 -10.05
N THR A 76 19.45 1.00 -9.59
CA THR A 76 20.52 1.77 -8.97
C THR A 76 21.04 1.09 -7.70
N ALA A 77 20.17 0.51 -6.87
CA ALA A 77 20.61 -0.22 -5.69
C ALA A 77 21.54 -1.40 -6.04
N LYS A 78 21.24 -2.12 -7.13
CA LYS A 78 22.09 -3.20 -7.65
C LYS A 78 23.43 -2.69 -8.17
N GLU A 79 23.41 -1.60 -8.93
CA GLU A 79 24.63 -0.95 -9.45
C GLU A 79 25.56 -0.50 -8.32
N LEU A 80 24.99 -0.02 -7.21
CA LEU A 80 25.74 0.41 -6.03
C LEU A 80 26.10 -0.74 -5.07
N GLY A 81 25.71 -1.98 -5.36
CA GLY A 81 25.93 -3.12 -4.45
C GLY A 81 25.16 -3.06 -3.13
N VAL A 82 24.06 -2.28 -3.07
CA VAL A 82 23.23 -2.09 -1.88
C VAL A 82 21.97 -2.98 -1.96
N PRO A 83 21.77 -3.94 -1.04
CA PRO A 83 20.58 -4.79 -1.04
C PRO A 83 19.28 -4.01 -0.74
N ALA A 84 18.34 -3.99 -1.69
CA ALA A 84 17.05 -3.27 -1.56
C ALA A 84 15.82 -4.21 -1.48
N LYS A 85 15.94 -5.33 -0.76
CA LYS A 85 14.98 -6.46 -0.77
C LYS A 85 13.50 -6.06 -0.60
N ILE A 86 13.21 -5.11 0.29
CA ILE A 86 11.83 -4.67 0.55
C ILE A 86 11.25 -3.90 -0.65
N ILE A 87 12.05 -3.03 -1.27
CA ILE A 87 11.63 -2.25 -2.43
C ILE A 87 11.49 -3.18 -3.65
N GLU A 88 12.41 -4.14 -3.81
CA GLU A 88 12.34 -5.18 -4.84
C GLU A 88 11.07 -6.03 -4.72
N GLY A 89 10.74 -6.51 -3.51
CA GLY A 89 9.50 -7.25 -3.26
C GLY A 89 8.26 -6.42 -3.56
N ALA A 90 8.25 -5.15 -3.14
CA ALA A 90 7.15 -4.23 -3.41
C ALA A 90 6.99 -3.90 -4.91
N LEU A 91 8.07 -3.90 -5.69
CA LEU A 91 8.01 -3.78 -7.16
C LEU A 91 7.44 -5.05 -7.78
N LYS A 92 7.95 -6.22 -7.38
CA LYS A 92 7.47 -7.52 -7.86
C LYS A 92 5.96 -7.69 -7.62
N PHE A 93 5.48 -7.35 -6.43
CA PHE A 93 4.05 -7.40 -6.12
C PHE A 93 3.21 -6.59 -7.10
N ARG A 94 3.65 -5.37 -7.45
CA ARG A 94 2.91 -4.48 -8.36
C ARG A 94 2.84 -5.08 -9.77
N ILE A 95 3.94 -5.61 -10.28
CA ILE A 95 3.98 -6.31 -11.58
C ILE A 95 3.00 -7.49 -11.58
N GLU A 96 2.99 -8.29 -10.52
CA GLU A 96 2.09 -9.44 -10.38
C GLU A 96 0.61 -9.03 -10.24
N SER A 97 0.34 -7.89 -9.59
CA SER A 97 -1.02 -7.38 -9.37
C SER A 97 -1.79 -7.11 -10.65
N ALA A 98 -1.09 -6.85 -11.77
CA ALA A 98 -1.70 -6.69 -13.09
C ALA A 98 -2.49 -7.94 -13.53
N LYS A 99 -1.96 -9.13 -13.17
CA LYS A 99 -2.57 -10.43 -13.45
C LYS A 99 -3.42 -10.95 -12.30
N LYS A 100 -3.04 -10.63 -11.05
CA LYS A 100 -3.70 -11.10 -9.82
C LYS A 100 -4.08 -9.93 -8.91
N PRO A 101 -5.17 -9.20 -9.21
CA PRO A 101 -5.66 -8.12 -8.37
C PRO A 101 -6.00 -8.64 -6.96
N SER A 102 -5.71 -7.85 -5.93
CA SER A 102 -5.95 -8.24 -4.54
C SER A 102 -6.36 -7.06 -3.67
N TYR A 103 -6.81 -7.33 -2.45
CA TYR A 103 -7.17 -6.28 -1.49
C TYR A 103 -5.96 -5.42 -1.08
N ALA A 104 -4.78 -6.03 -0.91
CA ALA A 104 -3.53 -5.28 -0.73
C ALA A 104 -3.27 -4.36 -1.93
N GLY A 105 -3.53 -4.83 -3.15
CA GLY A 105 -3.48 -4.00 -4.35
C GLY A 105 -4.44 -2.80 -4.30
N LYS A 106 -5.66 -2.99 -3.79
CA LYS A 106 -6.63 -1.89 -3.62
C LYS A 106 -6.13 -0.83 -2.64
N ILE A 107 -5.54 -1.25 -1.51
CA ILE A 107 -4.96 -0.31 -0.54
C ILE A 107 -3.83 0.49 -1.19
N LEU A 108 -2.95 -0.17 -1.94
CA LEU A 108 -1.85 0.52 -2.64
C LEU A 108 -2.37 1.53 -3.66
N SER A 109 -3.36 1.17 -4.45
CA SER A 109 -3.98 2.09 -5.42
C SER A 109 -4.61 3.29 -4.72
N ALA A 110 -5.31 3.07 -3.60
CA ALA A 110 -5.90 4.15 -2.80
C ALA A 110 -4.83 5.09 -2.22
N LEU A 111 -3.77 4.54 -1.62
CA LEU A 111 -2.64 5.33 -1.10
C LEU A 111 -1.95 6.14 -2.20
N ARG A 112 -1.71 5.53 -3.36
CA ARG A 112 -1.12 6.20 -4.52
C ARG A 112 -2.00 7.33 -5.05
N SER A 113 -3.32 7.15 -5.09
CA SER A 113 -4.23 8.21 -5.52
C SER A 113 -4.12 9.45 -4.62
N ARG A 114 -4.00 9.27 -3.31
CA ARG A 114 -3.83 10.37 -2.34
C ARG A 114 -2.44 11.00 -2.38
N PHE A 115 -1.40 10.21 -2.68
CA PHE A 115 -0.02 10.67 -2.78
C PHE A 115 0.28 11.41 -4.09
N GLY A 116 -0.23 10.92 -5.22
CA GLY A 116 0.19 11.37 -6.56
C GLY A 116 -0.95 11.67 -7.53
N GLY A 117 -2.21 11.74 -7.08
CA GLY A 117 -3.35 12.07 -7.94
C GLY A 117 -3.69 10.99 -8.98
N HIS A 118 -3.16 9.78 -8.82
CA HIS A 118 -3.39 8.68 -9.77
C HIS A 118 -4.87 8.28 -9.81
N ARG A 119 -5.37 7.98 -11.03
CA ARG A 119 -6.72 7.44 -11.25
C ARG A 119 -6.82 6.05 -10.61
N ILE A 120 -7.96 5.78 -9.95
CA ILE A 120 -8.23 4.58 -9.15
C ILE A 120 -9.48 3.85 -9.62
#